data_AF-A0A9W6JFH2-F1
#
_entry.id   AF-A0A9W6JFH2-F1
#
_cell.length_a   1.000
_cell.length_b   1.000
_cell.length_c   1.000
_cell.angle_alpha   90.00
_cell.angle_beta   90.00
_cell.angle_gamma   90.00
#
_symmetry.space_group_name_H-M   'P 1'
#
loop_
_entity.id
_entity.type
_entity.pdbx_description
1 polymer ?
#
loop_
_entity_poly.entity_id
_entity_poly.type
_entity_poly.pdbx_seq_one_letter_code
_entity_poly.pdbx_strand_id
1 'polypeptide(L)' 'MGGDQRSRAIEAHGPLILSLLEASPDATLQELRAALAKRGAIVGYGGLWRFLDRRGITVKKRPRTLKSRSGRTS' A
#
# COMPACT_ATOMS: atom_id res chain seq x y z
N MET A 1 -23.81 -9.43 5.87
CA MET A 1 -22.85 -9.14 6.95
C MET A 1 -21.51 -9.79 6.60
N GLY A 2 -20.69 -9.15 5.76
CA GLY A 2 -19.38 -9.67 5.36
C GLY A 2 -18.31 -9.12 6.29
N GLY A 3 -18.12 -9.78 7.44
CA GLY A 3 -17.04 -9.44 8.36
C GLY A 3 -15.72 -9.94 7.81
N ASP A 4 -15.09 -9.18 6.92
CA ASP A 4 -13.75 -9.48 6.45
C ASP A 4 -12.81 -9.54 7.66
N GLN A 5 -12.45 -10.76 8.07
CA GLN A 5 -11.51 -11.02 9.16
C GLN A 5 -10.15 -10.34 8.89
N ARG A 6 -9.83 -10.17 7.60
CA ARG A 6 -8.69 -9.40 7.09
C ARG A 6 -8.82 -7.90 7.31
N SER A 7 -10.05 -7.36 7.24
CA SER A 7 -10.31 -5.95 7.58
C SER A 7 -10.15 -5.71 9.08
N ARG A 8 -10.50 -6.65 9.95
CA ARG A 8 -10.21 -6.50 11.39
C ARG A 8 -8.71 -6.58 11.69
N ALA A 9 -7.99 -7.48 11.03
CA ALA A 9 -6.53 -7.59 11.20
C ALA A 9 -5.80 -6.32 10.76
N ILE A 10 -6.22 -5.68 9.65
CA ILE A 10 -5.57 -4.44 9.22
C ILE A 10 -5.91 -3.24 10.12
N GLU A 11 -7.11 -3.18 10.70
CA GLU A 11 -7.46 -2.15 11.68
C GLU A 11 -6.59 -2.27 12.94
N ALA A 12 -6.22 -3.48 13.38
CA ALA A 12 -5.27 -3.68 14.48
C ALA A 12 -3.86 -3.14 14.16
N HIS A 13 -3.45 -3.18 12.89
CA HIS A 13 -2.22 -2.54 12.40
C HIS A 13 -2.42 -1.08 11.98
N GLY A 14 -3.62 -0.51 12.15
CA GLY A 14 -3.97 0.83 11.72
C GLY A 14 -3.03 1.94 12.25
N PRO A 15 -2.68 1.96 13.54
CA PRO A 15 -1.71 2.93 14.07
C PRO A 15 -0.35 2.85 13.38
N LEU A 16 0.12 1.64 13.08
CA LEU A 16 1.41 1.42 12.44
C LEU A 16 1.40 1.85 10.97
N ILE A 17 0.27 1.65 10.28
CA ILE A 17 0.05 2.16 8.91
C ILE A 17 0.04 3.70 8.90
N LEU A 18 -0.64 4.33 9.86
CA LEU A 18 -0.68 5.78 9.99
C LEU A 18 0.71 6.36 10.25
N SER A 19 1.47 5.82 11.22
CA SER A 19 2.82 6.33 11.49
C SER A 19 3.76 6.21 10.29
N LEU A 20 3.57 5.19 9.44
CA LEU A 20 4.32 5.06 8.19
C LEU A 20 3.90 6.10 7.13
N LEU A 21 2.61 6.43 7.06
CA LEU A 21 2.11 7.49 6.18
C LEU A 21 2.55 8.88 6.65
N GLU A 22 2.57 9.13 7.96
CA GLU A 22 3.08 10.38 8.54
C GLU A 22 4.57 10.55 8.27
N ALA A 23 5.36 9.47 8.39
CA ALA A 23 6.78 9.50 8.08
C ALA A 23 7.08 9.59 6.57
N SER A 24 6.15 9.16 5.72
CA SER A 24 6.35 9.12 4.25
C SER A 24 5.01 9.26 3.51
N PRO A 25 4.47 10.48 3.38
CA PRO A 25 3.18 10.72 2.75
C PRO A 25 3.16 10.39 1.25
N ASP A 26 4.32 10.45 0.58
CA ASP A 26 4.49 10.10 -0.83
C ASP A 26 4.83 8.62 -1.09
N ALA A 27 4.84 7.78 -0.05
CA ALA A 27 5.16 6.37 -0.19
C ALA A 27 4.15 5.66 -1.10
N THR A 28 4.67 4.86 -2.03
CA THR A 28 3.81 4.03 -2.88
C THR A 28 3.18 2.90 -2.08
N LEU A 29 2.03 2.38 -2.55
CA LEU A 29 1.34 1.24 -1.89
C LEU A 29 2.25 0.02 -1.64
N GLN A 30 3.21 -0.22 -2.54
CA GLN A 30 4.21 -1.29 -2.39
C GLN A 30 5.25 -0.98 -1.30
N GLU A 31 5.68 0.28 -1.16
CA GLU A 31 6.63 0.69 -0.12
C GLU A 31 5.98 0.63 1.25
N LEU A 32 4.73 1.09 1.38
CA LEU A 32 3.93 0.90 2.59
C LEU A 32 3.85 -0.58 2.97
N ARG A 33 3.56 -1.45 2.01
CA ARG A 33 3.50 -2.89 2.25
C ARG A 33 4.85 -3.50 2.65
N ALA A 34 5.94 -3.06 2.02
CA ALA A 34 7.29 -3.50 2.36
C ALA A 34 7.69 -3.03 3.78
N ALA A 35 7.37 -1.79 4.13
CA ALA A 35 7.61 -1.25 5.47
C ALA A 35 6.75 -1.95 6.54
N LEU A 36 5.50 -2.28 6.23
CA LEU A 36 4.62 -3.07 7.09
C LEU A 36 5.18 -4.48 7.30
N ALA A 37 5.63 -5.15 6.23
CA ALA A 37 6.25 -6.47 6.31
C ALA A 37 7.53 -6.47 7.15
N LYS A 38 8.38 -5.43 7.03
CA LYS A 38 9.58 -5.26 7.89
C LYS A 38 9.24 -5.16 9.37
N ARG A 39 8.03 -4.71 9.72
CA ARG A 39 7.54 -4.57 11.09
C ARG A 39 6.63 -5.73 11.53
N GLY A 40 6.56 -6.81 10.73
CA GLY A 40 5.77 -8.00 11.03
C GLY A 40 4.28 -7.92 10.65
N ALA A 41 3.83 -6.82 10.05
CA ALA A 41 2.44 -6.63 9.62
C ALA A 41 2.29 -7.04 8.14
N ILE A 42 1.84 -8.26 7.88
CA ILE A 42 1.61 -8.75 6.51
C ILE A 42 0.18 -8.37 6.07
N VAL A 43 0.05 -7.30 5.31
CA VAL A 43 -1.24 -6.85 4.76
C VAL A 43 -1.36 -7.14 3.26
N GLY A 44 -2.52 -7.63 2.84
CA GLY A 44 -2.84 -7.81 1.42
C GLY A 44 -3.15 -6.48 0.73
N TYR A 45 -2.99 -6.43 -0.61
CA TYR A 45 -3.30 -5.23 -1.40
C TYR A 45 -4.73 -4.74 -1.19
N GLY A 46 -5.73 -5.62 -1.23
CA GLY A 46 -7.13 -5.24 -1.05
C GLY A 46 -7.42 -4.69 0.35
N GLY A 47 -6.84 -5.29 1.40
CA GLY A 47 -7.02 -4.82 2.77
C GLY A 47 -6.43 -3.42 2.97
N LEU A 48 -5.19 -3.22 2.50
CA LEU A 48 -4.52 -1.92 2.57
C LEU A 48 -5.26 -0.86 1.76
N TRP A 49 -5.74 -1.21 0.56
CA TRP A 49 -6.49 -0.28 -0.27
C TRP A 49 -7.82 0.11 0.38
N ARG A 50 -8.58 -0.84 0.95
CA ARG A 50 -9.82 -0.56 1.69
C ARG A 50 -9.61 0.26 2.96
N PHE A 51 -8.49 0.05 3.65
CA PHE A 51 -8.12 0.85 4.82
C PHE A 51 -7.85 2.31 4.44
N LEU A 52 -7.09 2.53 3.36
CA LEU A 52 -6.79 3.87 2.84
C LEU A 52 -8.04 4.55 2.28
N ASP A 53 -8.85 3.84 1.49
CA ASP A 53 -10.12 4.26 0.91
C ASP A 53 -11.11 4.73 2.00
N ARG A 54 -11.27 3.94 3.07
CA ARG A 54 -12.12 4.30 4.23
C ARG A 54 -11.68 5.60 4.91
N ARG A 55 -10.38 5.93 4.87
CA ARG A 55 -9.81 7.12 5.52
C ARG A 55 -9.58 8.29 4.55
N GLY A 56 -9.96 8.15 3.28
CA GLY A 56 -9.75 9.17 2.25
C GLY A 56 -8.27 9.41 1.91
N ILE A 57 -7.39 8.46 2.21
CA ILE A 57 -5.95 8.62 1.98
C ILE A 57 -5.60 8.17 0.57
N THR A 58 -5.15 9.11 -0.25
CA THR A 58 -4.70 8.82 -1.61
C THR A 58 -3.21 8.53 -1.62
N VAL A 59 -2.83 7.27 -1.86
CA VAL A 59 -1.42 6.92 -2.12
C VAL A 59 -1.09 7.06 -3.59
N LYS A 60 0.14 7.47 -3.90
CA LYS A 60 0.61 7.58 -5.28
C LYS A 60 0.55 6.21 -5.96
N LYS A 61 -0.23 6.13 -7.03
CA LYS A 61 -0.25 4.95 -7.90
C LYS A 61 1.11 4.87 -8.59
N ARG A 62 1.81 3.74 -8.49
CA ARG A 62 3.06 3.55 -9.24
C ARG A 62 2.76 3.73 -10.74
N PRO A 63 3.47 4.62 -11.46
CA PRO A 63 3.39 4.61 -12.91
C PRO A 63 3.87 3.24 -13.41
N ARG A 64 3.19 2.72 -14.45
CA ARG A 64 3.62 1.52 -15.15
C ARG A 64 5.09 1.70 -15.57
N THR A 65 5.90 0.69 -15.30
CA THR A 65 7.26 0.50 -15.82
C THR A 65 7.36 1.05 -17.25
N LEU A 66 8.42 1.81 -17.55
CA LEU A 66 8.67 2.37 -18.89
C LEU A 66 8.44 1.29 -19.96
N LYS A 67 7.69 1.64 -21.02
CA LYS A 67 7.64 0.85 -22.25
C LYS A 67 9.08 0.76 -22.76
N SER A 68 9.64 -0.44 -22.82
CA SER A 68 10.99 -0.69 -23.32
C SER A 68 11.19 0.08 -24.61
N ARG A 69 12.18 0.99 -24.59
CA ARG A 69 12.66 1.65 -25.79
C ARG A 69 13.49 0.60 -26.54
N SER A 70 12.81 -0.32 -27.22
CA SER A 70 13.42 -1.12 -28.28
C SER A 70 13.71 -0.18 -29.45
N GLY A 71 14.69 0.70 -29.27
CA GLY A 71 15.39 1.32 -30.39
C GLY A 71 16.16 0.20 -31.07
N ARG A 72 15.60 -0.33 -32.15
CA ARG A 72 16.39 -1.13 -33.09
C ARG A 72 17.23 -0.13 -33.89
N THR A 73 18.53 -0.21 -33.64
CA THR A 73 19.59 0.30 -34.51
C THR A 73 19.52 -0.38 -35.88
N SER A 74 19.87 0.43 -36.90
CA SER A 74 20.02 0.13 -38.34
C SER A 74 18.75 0.18 -39.18
#